data_AF-A0A2D6Q461-F1
#
_entry.id   AF-A0A2D6Q461-F1
#
_cell.length_a   1.000
_cell.length_b   1.000
_cell.length_c   1.000
_cell.angle_alpha   90.00
_cell.angle_beta   90.00
_cell.angle_gamma   90.00
#
_symmetry.space_group_name_H-M   'P 1'
#
loop_
_entity.id
_entity.type
_entity.pdbx_description
1 polymer ?
#
loop_
_entity_poly.entity_id
_entity_poly.type
_entity_poly.pdbx_seq_one_letter_code
_entity_poly.pdbx_strand_id
1 'polypeptide(L)'
;MDEPEEHHAHKGAFSLAKRLGSALLEWQKGGRPVVSKETMKKRLTICRDCEWWSELGKSKWAMCKACGCTSLKLLMGTSQCPLNPPRWKKEIEEIEEPPLPEGF
;
A
#
# COMPACT_ATOMS: atom_id res chain seq x y z
N MET A 1 -9.47 -6.33 -53.53
CA MET A 1 -8.27 -6.44 -52.68
C MET A 1 -8.46 -5.36 -51.65
N ASP A 2 -9.05 -5.75 -50.54
CA ASP A 2 -9.65 -4.88 -49.53
C ASP A 2 -8.93 -5.18 -48.22
N GLU A 3 -8.22 -4.20 -47.67
CA GLU A 3 -7.78 -4.14 -46.26
C GLU A 3 -7.24 -2.73 -45.98
N PRO A 4 -7.92 -1.89 -45.18
CA PRO A 4 -7.32 -0.69 -44.61
C PRO A 4 -6.75 -0.95 -43.20
N GLU A 5 -5.53 -0.44 -43.01
CA GLU A 5 -4.66 -0.50 -41.84
C GLU A 5 -5.33 -0.08 -40.52
N GLU A 6 -5.20 -0.95 -39.50
CA GLU A 6 -5.71 -0.73 -38.15
C GLU A 6 -4.92 0.33 -37.37
N HIS A 7 -5.67 1.23 -36.76
CA HIS A 7 -5.20 2.33 -35.93
C HIS A 7 -4.44 1.82 -34.68
N HIS A 8 -3.17 2.19 -34.56
CA HIS A 8 -2.36 1.99 -33.36
C HIS A 8 -2.86 2.87 -32.20
N ALA A 9 -3.84 2.37 -31.45
CA ALA A 9 -4.37 2.99 -30.25
C ALA A 9 -3.36 2.92 -29.08
N HIS A 10 -2.99 4.09 -28.54
CA HIS A 10 -2.25 4.30 -27.30
C HIS A 10 -2.93 3.61 -26.08
N LYS A 11 -2.53 2.37 -25.74
CA LYS A 11 -3.05 1.59 -24.58
C LYS A 11 -2.25 1.78 -23.28
N GLY A 12 -1.81 3.00 -22.96
CA GLY A 12 -0.94 3.25 -21.79
C GLY A 12 -1.64 3.88 -20.57
N ALA A 13 -2.51 4.86 -20.78
CA ALA A 13 -3.04 5.70 -19.69
C ALA A 13 -4.36 5.19 -19.09
N PHE A 14 -5.22 4.60 -19.92
CA PHE A 14 -6.57 4.16 -19.50
C PHE A 14 -6.54 2.94 -18.57
N SER A 15 -5.54 2.06 -18.74
CA SER A 15 -5.37 0.87 -17.91
C SER A 15 -4.83 1.20 -16.51
N LEU A 16 -3.96 2.21 -16.37
CA LEU A 16 -3.41 2.63 -15.08
C LEU A 16 -4.46 3.36 -14.24
N ALA A 17 -5.24 4.26 -14.84
CA ALA A 17 -6.31 4.99 -14.16
C ALA A 17 -7.41 4.03 -13.65
N LYS A 18 -7.79 3.03 -14.45
CA LYS A 18 -8.76 2.00 -14.03
C LYS A 18 -8.22 1.14 -12.88
N ARG A 19 -6.94 0.73 -12.95
CA ARG A 19 -6.29 -0.07 -11.90
C ARG A 19 -6.11 0.71 -10.59
N LEU A 20 -5.76 2.00 -10.66
CA LEU A 20 -5.69 2.88 -9.50
C LEU A 20 -7.08 3.14 -8.89
N GLY A 21 -8.09 3.40 -9.72
CA GLY A 21 -9.47 3.60 -9.28
C GLY A 21 -10.05 2.39 -8.56
N SER A 22 -9.87 1.19 -9.11
CA SER A 22 -10.29 -0.06 -8.46
C SER A 22 -9.58 -0.28 -7.12
N ALA A 23 -8.25 -0.13 -7.08
CA ALA A 23 -7.48 -0.29 -5.85
C ALA A 23 -7.86 0.73 -4.76
N LEU A 24 -8.22 1.96 -5.16
CA LEU A 24 -8.67 3.01 -4.25
C LEU A 24 -10.09 2.75 -3.74
N LEU A 25 -10.99 2.27 -4.61
CA LEU A 25 -12.34 1.83 -4.26
C LEU A 25 -12.31 0.62 -3.31
N GLU A 26 -11.45 -0.36 -3.55
CA GLU A 26 -11.26 -1.52 -2.69
C GLU A 26 -10.67 -1.13 -1.33
N TRP A 27 -9.70 -0.20 -1.31
CA TRP A 27 -9.15 0.36 -0.07
C TRP A 27 -10.19 1.16 0.73
N GLN A 28 -11.07 1.92 0.05
CA GLN A 28 -12.15 2.66 0.67
C GLN A 28 -13.28 1.75 1.18
N LYS A 29 -13.67 0.73 0.39
CA LYS A 29 -14.67 -0.28 0.75
C LYS A 29 -14.21 -1.17 1.92
N GLY A 30 -12.92 -1.47 2.01
CA GLY A 30 -12.33 -2.17 3.15
C GLY A 30 -12.18 -1.34 4.43
N GLY A 31 -12.81 -0.16 4.52
CA GLY A 31 -12.82 0.68 5.71
C GLY A 31 -11.53 1.48 5.97
N ARG A 32 -10.66 1.63 4.97
CA ARG A 32 -9.30 2.21 5.11
C ARG A 32 -8.52 1.50 6.22
N PRO A 33 -8.22 0.20 6.06
CA PRO A 33 -7.66 -0.62 7.11
C PRO A 33 -6.27 -0.09 7.48
N VAL A 34 -6.24 0.65 8.58
CA VAL A 34 -5.03 1.09 9.25
C VAL A 34 -4.73 0.08 10.33
N VAL A 35 -3.46 -0.28 10.48
CA VAL A 35 -3.06 -1.16 11.59
C VAL A 35 -3.25 -0.44 12.91
N SER A 36 -3.41 -1.22 13.97
CA SER A 36 -3.42 -0.72 15.34
C SER A 36 -2.13 0.06 15.65
N LYS A 37 -2.20 1.00 16.59
CA LYS A 37 -1.01 1.75 17.05
C LYS A 37 0.09 0.82 17.56
N GLU A 38 -0.30 -0.30 18.16
CA GLU A 38 0.63 -1.33 18.63
C GLU A 38 1.38 -2.00 17.48
N THR A 39 0.67 -2.41 16.43
CA THR A 39 1.31 -2.97 15.24
C THR A 39 2.17 -1.93 14.52
N MET A 40 1.69 -0.69 14.39
CA MET A 40 2.49 0.39 13.83
C MET A 40 3.79 0.58 14.63
N LYS A 41 3.73 0.55 15.96
CA LYS A 41 4.90 0.65 16.84
C LYS A 41 5.83 -0.56 16.67
N LYS A 42 5.31 -1.79 16.61
CA LYS A 42 6.10 -3.01 16.33
C LYS A 42 6.83 -2.89 14.99
N ARG A 43 6.11 -2.52 13.93
CA ARG A 43 6.69 -2.30 12.58
C ARG A 43 7.74 -1.19 12.58
N LEU A 44 7.50 -0.10 13.31
CA LEU A 44 8.46 0.99 13.46
C LEU A 44 9.72 0.54 14.20
N THR A 45 9.59 -0.25 15.27
CA THR A 45 10.73 -0.85 15.98
C THR A 45 11.55 -1.75 15.06
N ILE A 46 10.88 -2.59 14.25
CA ILE A 46 11.55 -3.43 13.23
C ILE A 46 12.29 -2.56 12.21
N CYS A 47 11.69 -1.45 11.78
CA CYS A 47 12.36 -0.51 10.89
C CYS A 47 13.57 0.14 11.58
N ARG A 48 13.46 0.58 12.84
CA ARG A 48 14.58 1.17 13.59
C ARG A 48 15.77 0.24 13.79
N ASP A 49 15.51 -1.06 13.87
CA ASP A 49 16.54 -2.10 13.93
C ASP A 49 17.18 -2.40 12.56
N CYS A 50 16.59 -1.90 11.47
CA CYS A 50 17.05 -2.13 10.12
C CYS A 50 18.16 -1.14 9.74
N GLU A 51 19.27 -1.65 9.20
CA GLU A 51 20.40 -0.85 8.69
C GLU A 51 19.99 0.22 7.66
N TRP A 52 18.90 -0.03 6.94
CA TRP A 52 18.37 0.87 5.91
C TRP A 52 17.55 2.02 6.49
N TRP A 53 17.19 1.98 7.76
CA TRP A 53 16.39 3.02 8.39
C TRP A 53 17.24 4.22 8.79
N SER A 54 16.74 5.40 8.44
CA SER A 54 17.44 6.66 8.68
C SER A 54 16.53 7.61 9.44
N GLU A 55 16.85 7.80 10.72
CA GLU A 55 16.29 8.88 11.54
C GLU A 55 17.29 10.03 11.52
N LEU A 56 17.00 11.08 10.77
CA LEU A 56 17.81 12.29 10.83
C LEU A 56 17.51 12.95 12.17
N GLY A 57 18.33 12.71 13.20
CA GLY A 57 18.05 13.08 14.61
C GLY A 57 17.70 14.54 14.92
N LYS A 58 17.80 15.47 13.95
CA LYS A 58 17.33 16.86 14.07
C LYS A 58 16.07 17.18 13.25
N SER A 59 15.68 16.28 12.35
CA SER A 59 14.52 16.42 11.49
C SER A 59 13.43 15.47 11.97
N LYS A 60 12.16 15.89 11.99
CA LYS A 60 11.01 15.02 12.32
C LYS A 60 10.73 13.96 11.23
N TRP A 61 11.74 13.66 10.41
CA TRP A 61 11.67 12.86 9.21
C TRP A 61 12.46 11.58 9.42
N ALA A 62 11.75 10.46 9.35
CA ALA A 62 12.31 9.13 9.39
C ALA A 62 11.87 8.39 8.13
N MET A 63 12.82 7.83 7.40
CA MET A 63 12.56 7.09 6.18
C MET A 63 13.53 5.93 6.03
N CYS A 64 13.06 4.88 5.37
CA CYS A 64 13.92 3.79 4.95
C CYS A 64 14.59 4.13 3.61
N LYS A 65 15.91 4.02 3.55
CA LYS A 65 16.73 4.26 2.36
C LYS A 65 16.54 3.19 1.27
N ALA A 66 16.08 1.99 1.64
CA ALA A 66 15.88 0.90 0.68
C ALA A 66 14.51 0.94 -0.02
N CYS A 67 13.41 1.17 0.71
CA CYS A 67 12.05 1.25 0.15
C CYS A 67 11.56 2.69 -0.09
N GLY A 68 12.27 3.70 0.41
CA GLY A 68 11.79 5.09 0.45
C GLY A 68 10.60 5.32 1.39
N CYS A 69 10.20 4.32 2.16
CA CYS A 69 8.96 4.35 2.92
C CYS A 69 9.12 5.04 4.29
N THR A 70 8.10 5.80 4.68
CA THR A 70 8.01 6.52 5.97
C THR A 70 7.00 5.85 6.90
N SER A 71 6.79 6.41 8.10
CA SER A 71 5.83 5.93 9.09
C SER A 71 4.41 5.73 8.56
N LEU A 72 4.03 6.41 7.47
CA LEU A 72 2.72 6.25 6.83
C LEU A 72 2.53 4.83 6.27
N LYS A 73 3.57 4.24 5.66
CA LYS A 73 3.46 2.87 5.11
C LYS A 73 3.30 1.83 6.21
N LEU A 74 3.88 2.08 7.38
CA LEU A 74 3.76 1.22 8.55
C LEU A 74 2.32 1.19 9.07
N LEU A 75 1.58 2.30 8.92
CA LEU A 75 0.18 2.42 9.29
C LEU A 75 -0.75 1.64 8.34
N MET A 76 -0.35 1.40 7.09
CA MET A 76 -1.21 0.71 6.12
C MET A 76 -1.26 -0.80 6.39
N GLY A 77 -2.44 -1.33 6.73
CA GLY A 77 -2.64 -2.77 6.99
C GLY A 77 -2.32 -3.66 5.80
N THR A 78 -2.64 -3.17 4.60
CA THR A 78 -2.39 -3.83 3.31
C THR A 78 -0.93 -3.82 2.87
N SER A 79 -0.08 -2.97 3.48
CA SER A 79 1.33 -2.88 3.10
C SER A 79 2.18 -3.95 3.76
N GLN A 80 3.28 -4.31 3.11
CA GLN A 80 4.37 -5.11 3.66
C GLN A 80 5.73 -4.48 3.35
N CYS A 81 6.77 -4.93 4.03
CA CYS A 81 8.16 -4.57 3.71
C CYS A 81 8.52 -5.15 2.32
N PRO A 82 9.03 -4.35 1.37
CA PRO A 82 9.41 -4.84 0.04
C PRO A 82 10.81 -5.46 -0.01
N LEU A 83 11.53 -5.54 1.11
CA LEU A 83 12.83 -6.22 1.18
C LEU A 83 12.67 -7.73 0.99
N ASN A 84 13.75 -8.40 0.57
CA ASN A 84 13.82 -9.85 0.47
C ASN A 84 14.99 -10.37 1.33
N PRO A 85 14.73 -10.99 2.51
CA PRO A 85 13.42 -11.31 3.07
C PRO A 85 12.68 -10.10 3.66
N PRO A 86 11.33 -10.10 3.69
CA PRO A 86 10.55 -9.01 4.24
C PRO A 86 10.65 -8.97 5.77
N ARG A 87 11.01 -7.80 6.32
CA ARG A 87 11.14 -7.60 7.77
C ARG A 87 9.80 -7.57 8.52
N TRP A 88 8.72 -7.18 7.86
CA TRP A 88 7.36 -7.16 8.40
C TRP A 88 6.34 -7.41 7.29
N LYS A 89 5.21 -8.04 7.65
CA LYS A 89 4.16 -8.48 6.71
C LYS A 89 2.89 -7.60 6.82
N LYS A 90 2.02 -7.71 5.81
CA LYS A 90 0.65 -7.17 5.87
C LYS A 90 -0.11 -7.84 7.03
N GLU A 91 -0.93 -7.05 7.73
CA GLU A 91 -1.66 -7.52 8.92
C GLU A 91 -3.09 -7.94 8.60
N ILE A 92 -3.58 -7.69 7.38
CA ILE A 92 -4.92 -8.13 6.97
C ILE A 92 -4.89 -9.64 6.69
N GLU A 93 -4.96 -10.41 7.78
CA GLU A 93 -5.72 -11.64 7.88
C GLU A 93 -7.08 -11.24 8.49
N GLU A 94 -8.17 -11.48 7.75
CA GLU A 94 -9.58 -11.45 8.19
C GLU A 94 -10.09 -10.20 8.95
N ILE A 95 -10.67 -9.26 8.20
CA ILE A 95 -11.78 -8.46 8.74
C ILE A 95 -13.06 -9.26 8.50
N GLU A 96 -13.67 -9.76 9.58
CA GLU A 96 -15.09 -10.16 9.58
C GLU A 96 -15.89 -9.04 8.88
N GLU A 97 -16.62 -9.43 7.84
CA GLU A 97 -17.52 -8.55 7.11
C GLU A 97 -18.49 -7.91 8.12
N PRO A 98 -18.53 -6.57 8.29
CA PRO A 98 -19.66 -5.96 8.97
C PRO A 98 -20.91 -6.25 8.11
N PRO A 99 -22.01 -6.75 8.69
CA PRO A 99 -23.18 -7.14 7.92
C PRO A 99 -23.65 -5.96 7.07
N LEU A 100 -23.77 -6.21 5.76
CA LEU A 100 -24.31 -5.26 4.81
C LEU A 100 -25.70 -4.82 5.31
N PRO A 101 -26.01 -3.50 5.37
CA PRO A 101 -27.38 -3.09 5.58
C PRO A 101 -28.19 -3.55 4.36
N GLU A 102 -29.09 -4.51 4.57
CA GLU A 102 -30.09 -4.87 3.58
C GLU A 102 -31.06 -3.68 3.42
N GLY A 103 -31.08 -3.11 2.22
CA GLY A 103 -32.10 -2.15 1.80
C GLY A 103 -31.65 -0.69 1.81
N PHE A 104 -31.31 -0.20 0.62
CA PHE A 104 -31.65 1.15 0.18
C PHE A 104 -32.00 1.12 -1.31
#